data_AF-X1A2R6-F1
#
_entry.id   AF-X1A2R6-F1
#
_cell.length_a   1.000
_cell.length_b   1.000
_cell.length_c   1.000
_cell.angle_alpha   90.00
_cell.angle_beta   90.00
_cell.angle_gamma   90.00
#
_symmetry.space_group_name_H-M   'P 1'
#
loop_
_entity.id
_entity.type
_entity.pdbx_description
1 polymer ?
#
loop_
_entity_poly.entity_id
_entity_poly.type
_entity_poly.pdbx_seq_one_letter_code
_entity_poly.pdbx_strand_id
1 'polypeptide(L)'
;MFFLAGNFFHSIEKSSDAAENYNNAAMVFGQIGNYQKAFELYIKAALNYQNINNVRNCLENFLNAYDLTLKEEIVFNRTELYNYLIQGLNKYAKQKIKTKEFYSAATSILESLKFYSNLDSERFNPEIFAEMVKRASKNYYKAASFKTIRPRNIRFSYFLAALSRLLLKQIDEAKEIMKEVNTNGSRVEKYKAIVNQIIEWINEDKEILISDFPQNIQKFILRYDEVKYIISLFENIHES
;
A
#
# COMPACT_ATOMS: atom_id res chain seq x y z
N MET A 1 19.59 9.38 -39.93
CA MET A 1 19.78 8.78 -38.59
C MET A 1 18.57 9.05 -37.66
N PHE A 2 17.32 8.95 -38.14
CA PHE A 2 16.11 9.28 -37.33
C PHE A 2 14.92 8.31 -37.48
N PHE A 3 15.01 7.29 -38.34
CA PHE A 3 13.89 6.37 -38.61
C PHE A 3 13.47 5.56 -37.36
N LEU A 4 14.46 5.06 -36.60
CA LEU A 4 14.20 4.33 -35.35
C LEU A 4 13.59 5.23 -34.27
N ALA A 5 14.11 6.45 -34.13
CA ALA A 5 13.57 7.44 -33.19
C ALA A 5 12.13 7.85 -33.59
N GLY A 6 11.87 8.07 -34.87
CA GLY A 6 10.53 8.41 -35.39
C GLY A 6 9.51 7.30 -35.15
N ASN A 7 9.83 6.04 -35.47
CA ASN A 7 8.93 4.91 -35.19
C ASN A 7 8.68 4.71 -33.69
N PHE A 8 9.68 4.99 -32.86
CA PHE A 8 9.57 4.93 -31.41
C PHE A 8 8.66 6.05 -30.84
N PHE A 9 8.82 7.30 -31.29
CA PHE A 9 7.94 8.39 -30.87
C PHE A 9 6.50 8.17 -31.36
N HIS A 10 6.33 7.74 -32.62
CA HIS A 10 5.01 7.41 -33.17
C HIS A 10 4.31 6.27 -32.42
N SER A 11 5.06 5.25 -31.99
CA SER A 11 4.47 4.16 -31.20
C SER A 11 4.11 4.59 -29.77
N ILE A 12 4.88 5.50 -29.17
CA ILE A 12 4.56 6.13 -27.88
C ILE A 12 3.29 6.97 -28.01
N GLU A 13 3.17 7.83 -29.01
CA GLU A 13 1.99 8.68 -29.24
C GLU A 13 0.74 7.82 -29.40
N LYS A 14 0.79 6.80 -30.27
CA LYS A 14 -0.31 5.84 -30.43
C LYS A 14 -0.68 5.13 -29.12
N SER A 15 0.31 4.76 -28.30
CA SER A 15 0.06 4.12 -27.02
C SER A 15 -0.56 5.10 -26.02
N SER A 16 -0.15 6.37 -26.02
CA SER A 16 -0.74 7.42 -25.18
C SER A 16 -2.19 7.69 -25.54
N ASP A 17 -2.48 7.91 -26.82
CA ASP A 17 -3.84 8.16 -27.32
C ASP A 17 -4.76 6.97 -27.05
N ALA A 18 -4.26 5.74 -27.26
CA ALA A 18 -5.01 4.54 -26.94
C ALA A 18 -5.32 4.45 -25.44
N ALA A 19 -4.35 4.76 -24.56
CA ALA A 19 -4.54 4.72 -23.11
C ALA A 19 -5.65 5.68 -22.66
N GLU A 20 -5.62 6.91 -23.15
CA GLU A 20 -6.63 7.93 -22.81
C GLU A 20 -8.02 7.55 -23.32
N ASN A 21 -8.12 7.07 -24.56
CA ASN A 21 -9.38 6.62 -25.14
C ASN A 21 -9.99 5.45 -24.36
N TYR A 22 -9.16 4.45 -23.97
CA TYR A 22 -9.64 3.35 -23.13
C TYR A 22 -10.09 3.81 -21.76
N ASN A 23 -9.35 4.71 -21.10
CA ASN A 23 -9.72 5.25 -19.79
C ASN A 23 -11.04 6.03 -19.85
N ASN A 24 -11.19 6.92 -20.83
CA ASN A 24 -12.43 7.68 -21.03
C ASN A 24 -13.62 6.76 -21.32
N ALA A 25 -13.43 5.74 -22.16
CA ALA A 25 -14.46 4.75 -22.42
C ALA A 25 -14.81 3.96 -21.14
N ALA A 26 -13.82 3.57 -20.33
CA ALA A 26 -14.05 2.87 -19.06
C ALA A 26 -14.95 3.69 -18.12
N MET A 27 -14.68 4.99 -17.99
CA MET A 27 -15.51 5.91 -17.21
C MET A 27 -16.95 5.96 -17.71
N VAL A 28 -17.16 6.08 -19.03
CA VAL A 28 -18.51 6.12 -19.63
C VAL A 28 -19.25 4.79 -19.40
N PHE A 29 -18.60 3.64 -19.63
CA PHE A 29 -19.21 2.34 -19.38
C PHE A 29 -19.56 2.12 -17.90
N GLY A 30 -18.72 2.60 -16.98
CA GLY A 30 -18.99 2.56 -15.55
C GLY A 30 -20.18 3.43 -15.14
N GLN A 31 -20.34 4.60 -15.77
CA GLN A 31 -21.48 5.50 -15.51
C GLN A 31 -22.81 4.92 -15.97
N ILE A 32 -22.82 4.11 -17.03
CA ILE A 32 -24.04 3.44 -17.53
C ILE A 32 -24.25 2.04 -16.92
N GLY A 33 -23.48 1.67 -15.89
CA GLY A 33 -23.64 0.40 -15.17
C GLY A 33 -23.04 -0.83 -15.85
N ASN A 34 -22.28 -0.67 -16.93
CA ASN A 34 -21.60 -1.78 -17.58
C ASN A 34 -20.19 -1.98 -16.98
N TYR A 35 -20.17 -2.51 -15.75
CA TYR A 35 -18.97 -2.61 -14.94
C TYR A 35 -17.95 -3.63 -15.46
N GLN A 36 -18.39 -4.75 -16.04
CA GLN A 36 -17.49 -5.70 -16.71
C GLN A 36 -16.74 -5.03 -17.86
N LYS A 37 -17.44 -4.22 -18.68
CA LYS A 37 -16.77 -3.52 -19.78
C LYS A 37 -15.83 -2.42 -19.28
N ALA A 38 -16.25 -1.67 -18.25
CA ALA A 38 -15.40 -0.67 -17.62
C ALA A 38 -14.11 -1.29 -17.08
N PHE A 39 -14.21 -2.45 -16.41
CA PHE A 39 -13.05 -3.21 -15.92
C PHE A 39 -12.07 -3.55 -17.05
N GLU A 40 -12.53 -4.18 -18.14
CA GLU A 40 -11.68 -4.54 -19.27
C GLU A 40 -10.96 -3.32 -19.87
N LEU A 41 -11.66 -2.20 -19.96
CA LEU A 41 -11.13 -0.96 -20.53
C LEU A 41 -10.11 -0.30 -19.60
N TYR A 42 -10.34 -0.31 -18.28
CA TYR A 42 -9.34 0.13 -17.31
C TYR A 42 -8.06 -0.72 -17.39
N ILE A 43 -8.16 -2.05 -17.53
CA ILE A 43 -6.99 -2.91 -17.72
C ILE A 43 -6.24 -2.52 -19.01
N LYS A 44 -6.94 -2.33 -20.13
CA LYS A 44 -6.32 -1.91 -21.39
C LYS A 44 -5.65 -0.54 -21.29
N ALA A 45 -6.28 0.43 -20.64
CA ALA A 45 -5.69 1.73 -20.39
C ALA A 45 -4.42 1.61 -19.54
N ALA A 46 -4.46 0.84 -18.45
CA ALA A 46 -3.34 0.63 -17.56
C ALA A 46 -2.11 0.03 -18.27
N LEU A 47 -2.33 -0.99 -19.12
CA LEU A 47 -1.27 -1.63 -19.91
C LEU A 47 -0.67 -0.68 -20.96
N ASN A 48 -1.47 0.16 -21.61
CA ASN A 48 -0.94 1.16 -22.54
C ASN A 48 -0.13 2.25 -21.81
N TYR A 49 -0.59 2.72 -20.66
CA TYR A 49 0.20 3.63 -19.81
C TYR A 49 1.50 2.98 -19.31
N GLN A 50 1.49 1.67 -19.04
CA GLN A 50 2.69 0.93 -18.67
C GLN A 50 3.75 0.94 -19.78
N ASN A 51 3.34 0.75 -21.04
CA ASN A 51 4.24 0.74 -22.21
C ASN A 51 5.00 2.05 -22.39
N ILE A 52 4.36 3.19 -22.07
CA ILE A 52 4.98 4.52 -22.13
C ILE A 52 5.59 4.97 -20.80
N ASN A 53 5.73 4.05 -19.83
CA ASN A 53 6.27 4.32 -18.48
C ASN A 53 5.51 5.39 -17.68
N ASN A 54 4.24 5.66 -17.99
CA ASN A 54 3.38 6.53 -17.20
C ASN A 54 2.85 5.77 -15.97
N VAL A 55 3.70 5.70 -14.93
CA VAL A 55 3.45 4.91 -13.71
C VAL A 55 2.19 5.37 -12.98
N ARG A 56 1.93 6.68 -12.94
CA ARG A 56 0.79 7.24 -12.22
C ARG A 56 -0.52 6.79 -12.85
N ASN A 57 -0.72 7.07 -14.14
CA ASN A 57 -1.98 6.72 -14.79
C ASN A 57 -2.15 5.21 -14.92
N CYS A 58 -1.05 4.47 -15.10
CA CYS A 58 -1.06 3.00 -15.07
C CYS A 58 -1.62 2.48 -13.73
N LEU A 59 -1.08 2.95 -12.61
CA LEU A 59 -1.53 2.55 -11.28
C LEU A 59 -2.97 2.99 -10.98
N GLU A 60 -3.33 4.22 -11.33
CA GLU A 60 -4.70 4.74 -11.16
C GLU A 60 -5.72 3.86 -11.90
N ASN A 61 -5.42 3.43 -13.14
CA ASN A 61 -6.32 2.57 -13.91
C ASN A 61 -6.41 1.15 -13.34
N PHE A 62 -5.30 0.55 -12.87
CA PHE A 62 -5.37 -0.74 -12.18
C PHE A 62 -6.17 -0.67 -10.87
N LEU A 63 -6.05 0.42 -10.12
CA LEU A 63 -6.84 0.64 -8.90
C LEU A 63 -8.32 0.83 -9.21
N ASN A 64 -8.67 1.60 -10.26
CA ASN A 64 -10.06 1.72 -10.72
C ASN A 64 -10.65 0.37 -11.12
N ALA A 65 -9.87 -0.46 -11.84
CA ALA A 65 -10.29 -1.81 -12.17
C ALA A 65 -10.54 -2.64 -10.89
N TYR A 66 -9.63 -2.60 -9.93
CA TYR A 66 -9.78 -3.29 -8.64
C TYR A 66 -11.02 -2.81 -7.86
N ASP A 67 -11.27 -1.51 -7.79
CA ASP A 67 -12.44 -0.94 -7.10
C ASP A 67 -13.77 -1.45 -7.68
N LEU A 68 -13.84 -1.74 -8.98
CA LEU A 68 -15.03 -2.35 -9.59
C LEU A 68 -15.25 -3.78 -9.07
N THR A 69 -14.17 -4.55 -8.87
CA THR A 69 -14.25 -5.92 -8.35
C THR A 69 -14.72 -5.99 -6.89
N LEU A 70 -14.64 -4.88 -6.16
CA LEU A 70 -15.17 -4.76 -4.79
C LEU A 70 -16.66 -4.42 -4.76
N LYS A 71 -17.19 -3.83 -5.83
CA LYS A 71 -18.58 -3.35 -5.91
C LYS A 71 -19.50 -4.35 -6.57
N GLU A 72 -18.98 -5.12 -7.52
CA GLU A 72 -19.76 -5.92 -8.44
C GLU A 72 -19.09 -7.27 -8.68
N GLU A 73 -19.88 -8.25 -9.10
CA GLU A 73 -19.36 -9.56 -9.51
C GLU A 73 -18.71 -9.46 -10.89
N ILE A 74 -17.40 -9.20 -10.90
CA ILE A 74 -16.57 -9.13 -12.10
C ILE A 74 -15.83 -10.46 -12.26
N VAL A 75 -15.85 -11.03 -13.46
CA VAL A 75 -15.04 -12.21 -13.80
C VAL A 75 -13.68 -11.76 -14.29
N PHE A 76 -12.62 -12.09 -13.55
CA PHE A 76 -11.24 -11.70 -13.88
C PHE A 76 -10.20 -12.64 -13.27
N ASN A 77 -8.97 -12.56 -13.79
CA ASN A 77 -7.82 -13.21 -13.18
C ASN A 77 -7.30 -12.36 -12.00
N ARG A 78 -7.71 -12.73 -10.79
CA ARG A 78 -7.34 -12.02 -9.55
C ARG A 78 -5.84 -11.94 -9.34
N THR A 79 -5.17 -13.06 -9.51
CA THR A 79 -3.72 -13.19 -9.32
C THR A 79 -2.95 -12.28 -10.27
N GLU A 80 -3.38 -12.18 -11.53
CA GLU A 80 -2.76 -11.28 -12.50
C GLU A 80 -2.96 -9.80 -12.15
N LEU A 81 -4.19 -9.38 -11.79
CA LEU A 81 -4.45 -8.01 -11.37
C LEU A 81 -3.62 -7.64 -10.13
N TYR A 82 -3.54 -8.53 -9.14
CA TYR A 82 -2.75 -8.29 -7.93
C TYR A 82 -1.26 -8.15 -8.27
N ASN A 83 -0.73 -8.99 -9.17
CA ASN A 83 0.65 -8.85 -9.62
C ASN A 83 0.92 -7.50 -10.30
N TYR A 84 -0.03 -7.00 -11.11
CA TYR A 84 0.10 -5.66 -11.70
C TYR A 84 0.08 -4.56 -10.65
N LEU A 85 -0.82 -4.63 -9.66
CA LEU A 85 -0.91 -3.67 -8.57
C LEU A 85 0.36 -3.67 -7.71
N ILE A 86 0.86 -4.85 -7.32
CA ILE A 86 2.10 -4.99 -6.54
C ILE A 86 3.28 -4.35 -7.28
N GLN A 87 3.43 -4.61 -8.58
CA GLN A 87 4.50 -4.05 -9.40
C GLN A 87 4.35 -2.53 -9.56
N GLY A 88 3.15 -2.05 -9.88
CA GLY A 88 2.83 -0.63 -10.06
C GLY A 88 3.09 0.19 -8.79
N LEU A 89 2.59 -0.29 -7.65
CA LEU A 89 2.80 0.32 -6.34
C LEU A 89 4.28 0.34 -5.94
N ASN A 90 5.03 -0.74 -6.17
CA ASN A 90 6.47 -0.76 -5.92
C ASN A 90 7.24 0.20 -6.83
N LYS A 91 6.85 0.34 -8.11
CA LYS A 91 7.47 1.29 -9.04
C LYS A 91 7.16 2.74 -8.63
N TYR A 92 5.93 3.01 -8.23
CA TYR A 92 5.51 4.31 -7.71
C TYR A 92 6.26 4.66 -6.41
N ALA A 93 6.36 3.71 -5.46
CA ALA A 93 7.15 3.88 -4.25
C ALA A 93 8.62 4.23 -4.55
N LYS A 94 9.24 3.55 -5.53
CA LYS A 94 10.61 3.87 -5.97
C LYS A 94 10.74 5.31 -6.50
N GLN A 95 9.76 5.82 -7.25
CA GLN A 95 9.75 7.22 -7.70
C GLN A 95 9.63 8.18 -6.51
N LYS A 96 8.74 7.88 -5.56
CA LYS A 96 8.54 8.69 -4.34
C LYS A 96 9.76 8.73 -3.42
N ILE A 97 10.52 7.64 -3.35
CA ILE A 97 11.80 7.63 -2.63
C ILE A 97 12.80 8.60 -3.27
N LYS A 98 12.88 8.66 -4.61
CA LYS A 98 13.78 9.57 -5.33
C LYS A 98 13.44 11.04 -5.07
N THR A 99 12.16 11.36 -4.97
CA THR A 99 11.66 12.71 -4.65
C THR A 99 11.57 13.00 -3.16
N LYS A 100 12.07 12.09 -2.30
CA LYS A 100 12.04 12.20 -0.82
C LYS A 100 10.63 12.24 -0.21
N GLU A 101 9.62 11.81 -0.96
CA GLU A 101 8.23 11.63 -0.50
C GLU A 101 8.08 10.29 0.24
N PHE A 102 8.84 10.11 1.33
CA PHE A 102 8.97 8.81 2.00
C PHE A 102 7.67 8.26 2.59
N TYR A 103 6.76 9.12 3.05
CA TYR A 103 5.45 8.67 3.55
C TYR A 103 4.64 8.01 2.44
N SER A 104 4.51 8.69 1.29
CA SER A 104 3.82 8.17 0.12
C SER A 104 4.47 6.87 -0.37
N ALA A 105 5.80 6.77 -0.33
CA ALA A 105 6.50 5.55 -0.65
C ALA A 105 6.17 4.40 0.31
N ALA A 106 6.19 4.66 1.62
CA ALA A 106 5.87 3.67 2.65
C ALA A 106 4.43 3.17 2.54
N THR A 107 3.47 4.08 2.38
CA THR A 107 2.05 3.72 2.19
C THR A 107 1.83 2.95 0.89
N SER A 108 2.54 3.28 -0.19
CA SER A 108 2.45 2.49 -1.43
C SER A 108 3.00 1.07 -1.25
N ILE A 109 4.07 0.90 -0.47
CA ILE A 109 4.60 -0.43 -0.14
C ILE A 109 3.60 -1.18 0.75
N LEU A 110 3.01 -0.52 1.74
CA LEU A 110 1.98 -1.10 2.60
C LEU A 110 0.73 -1.52 1.80
N GLU A 111 0.30 -0.72 0.83
CA GLU A 111 -0.81 -1.09 -0.06
C GLU A 111 -0.43 -2.29 -0.93
N SER A 112 0.81 -2.37 -1.44
CA SER A 112 1.26 -3.55 -2.18
C SER A 112 1.32 -4.81 -1.33
N LEU A 113 1.59 -4.67 -0.03
CA LEU A 113 1.49 -5.79 0.92
C LEU A 113 0.06 -6.35 0.97
N LYS A 114 -0.99 -5.51 0.85
CA LYS A 114 -2.40 -5.97 0.85
C LYS A 114 -2.65 -6.96 -0.28
N PHE A 115 -2.21 -6.61 -1.47
CA PHE A 115 -2.35 -7.49 -2.63
C PHE A 115 -1.45 -8.72 -2.51
N TYR A 116 -0.25 -8.56 -1.96
CA TYR A 116 0.70 -9.66 -1.79
C TYR A 116 0.22 -10.71 -0.78
N SER A 117 -0.33 -10.30 0.35
CA SER A 117 -0.85 -11.21 1.39
C SER A 117 -2.12 -11.94 0.95
N ASN A 118 -2.82 -11.45 -0.08
CA ASN A 118 -4.00 -12.09 -0.65
C ASN A 118 -3.69 -12.88 -1.95
N LEU A 119 -2.41 -13.14 -2.26
CA LEU A 119 -2.04 -14.09 -3.30
C LEU A 119 -2.27 -15.53 -2.80
N ASP A 120 -2.48 -16.46 -3.73
CA ASP A 120 -2.59 -17.89 -3.43
C ASP A 120 -1.34 -18.39 -2.66
N SER A 121 -1.51 -19.36 -1.76
CA SER A 121 -0.47 -19.84 -0.84
C SER A 121 0.82 -20.29 -1.55
N GLU A 122 0.72 -20.85 -2.76
CA GLU A 122 1.87 -21.24 -3.59
C GLU A 122 2.77 -20.05 -4.01
N ARG A 123 2.23 -18.82 -4.02
CA ARG A 123 2.93 -17.60 -4.44
C ARG A 123 3.37 -16.73 -3.27
N PHE A 124 2.82 -16.98 -2.08
CA PHE A 124 3.23 -16.27 -0.88
C PHE A 124 4.60 -16.76 -0.42
N ASN A 125 5.50 -15.80 -0.15
CA ASN A 125 6.82 -16.06 0.37
C ASN A 125 7.04 -15.19 1.61
N PRO A 126 7.21 -15.79 2.81
CA PRO A 126 7.41 -15.05 4.06
C PRO A 126 8.62 -14.12 4.05
N GLU A 127 9.71 -14.45 3.35
CA GLU A 127 10.90 -13.61 3.26
C GLU A 127 10.64 -12.35 2.43
N ILE A 128 9.90 -12.49 1.32
CA ILE A 128 9.49 -11.34 0.50
C ILE A 128 8.54 -10.45 1.29
N PHE A 129 7.57 -11.04 1.98
CA PHE A 129 6.66 -10.31 2.87
C PHE A 129 7.45 -9.53 3.93
N ALA A 130 8.38 -10.18 4.62
CA ALA A 130 9.21 -9.56 5.66
C ALA A 130 10.05 -8.39 5.11
N GLU A 131 10.65 -8.55 3.93
CA GLU A 131 11.42 -7.48 3.29
C GLU A 131 10.52 -6.30 2.87
N MET A 132 9.30 -6.56 2.38
CA MET A 132 8.33 -5.51 2.06
C MET A 132 7.92 -4.73 3.32
N VAL A 133 7.61 -5.42 4.42
CA VAL A 133 7.29 -4.80 5.73
C VAL A 133 8.47 -3.97 6.25
N LYS A 134 9.69 -4.51 6.18
CA LYS A 134 10.92 -3.81 6.58
C LYS A 134 11.15 -2.55 5.76
N ARG A 135 10.92 -2.60 4.44
CA ARG A 135 11.01 -1.44 3.55
C ARG A 135 9.93 -0.39 3.86
N ALA A 136 8.70 -0.79 4.17
CA ALA A 136 7.65 0.13 4.60
C ALA A 136 8.05 0.84 5.90
N SER A 137 8.44 0.07 6.93
CA SER A 137 8.93 0.61 8.22
C SER A 137 10.06 1.62 8.04
N LYS A 138 11.09 1.27 7.26
CA LYS A 138 12.24 2.15 6.99
C LYS A 138 11.83 3.47 6.33
N ASN A 139 10.87 3.45 5.42
CA ASN A 139 10.40 4.67 4.75
C ASN A 139 9.48 5.50 5.66
N TYR A 140 8.64 4.89 6.49
CA TYR A 140 7.90 5.63 7.52
C TYR A 140 8.84 6.31 8.51
N TYR A 141 9.89 5.62 8.97
CA TYR A 141 10.91 6.22 9.84
C TYR A 141 11.61 7.41 9.15
N LYS A 142 12.02 7.25 7.88
CA LYS A 142 12.61 8.36 7.09
C LYS A 142 11.65 9.52 6.92
N ALA A 143 10.36 9.27 6.72
CA ALA A 143 9.35 10.32 6.60
C ALA A 143 9.26 11.16 7.87
N ALA A 144 9.34 10.51 9.04
CA ALA A 144 9.36 11.19 10.32
C ALA A 144 10.64 12.02 10.53
N SER A 145 11.81 11.42 10.23
CA SER A 145 13.11 12.06 10.47
C SER A 145 13.41 13.24 9.55
N PHE A 146 12.80 13.28 8.36
CA PHE A 146 13.01 14.38 7.41
C PHE A 146 12.36 15.70 7.83
N LYS A 147 11.48 15.72 8.85
CA LYS A 147 10.80 16.90 9.45
C LYS A 147 10.12 17.88 8.45
N THR A 148 10.01 17.55 7.17
CA THR A 148 9.34 18.36 6.13
C THR A 148 7.83 18.22 6.14
N ILE A 149 7.30 17.31 6.95
CA ILE A 149 5.86 17.09 7.13
C ILE A 149 5.37 17.73 8.42
N ARG A 150 4.06 18.04 8.49
CA ARG A 150 3.44 18.61 9.69
C ARG A 150 3.77 17.77 10.94
N PRO A 151 4.00 18.36 12.12
CA PRO A 151 4.39 17.62 13.34
C PRO A 151 3.46 16.47 13.75
N ARG A 152 2.17 16.57 13.41
CA ARG A 152 1.19 15.47 13.62
C ARG A 152 1.52 14.23 12.77
N ASN A 153 2.02 14.43 11.55
CA ASN A 153 2.35 13.37 10.59
C ASN A 153 3.71 12.74 10.93
N ILE A 154 4.63 13.51 11.53
CA ILE A 154 5.92 12.99 12.03
C ILE A 154 5.68 11.87 13.04
N ARG A 155 4.88 12.15 14.08
CA ARG A 155 4.60 11.21 15.17
C ARG A 155 3.83 9.98 14.69
N PHE A 156 2.87 10.20 13.80
CA PHE A 156 2.13 9.09 13.18
C PHE A 156 3.04 8.20 12.32
N SER A 157 4.01 8.79 11.62
CA SER A 157 4.99 8.02 10.83
C SER A 157 5.91 7.18 11.71
N TYR A 158 6.40 7.69 12.85
CA TYR A 158 7.13 6.86 13.81
C TYR A 158 6.28 5.72 14.36
N PHE A 159 5.01 6.00 14.70
CA PHE A 159 4.06 4.98 15.14
C PHE A 159 3.86 3.86 14.11
N LEU A 160 3.60 4.20 12.84
CA LEU A 160 3.49 3.21 11.75
C LEU A 160 4.79 2.44 11.56
N ALA A 161 5.94 3.11 11.63
CA ALA A 161 7.24 2.46 11.53
C ALA A 161 7.46 1.42 12.64
N ALA A 162 7.08 1.74 13.88
CA ALA A 162 7.17 0.85 15.03
C ALA A 162 6.20 -0.33 14.90
N LEU A 163 4.94 -0.09 14.53
CA LEU A 163 3.96 -1.16 14.29
C LEU A 163 4.45 -2.14 13.21
N SER A 164 5.01 -1.64 12.11
CA SER A 164 5.59 -2.49 11.07
C SER A 164 6.78 -3.33 11.58
N ARG A 165 7.55 -2.86 12.60
CA ARG A 165 8.61 -3.67 13.21
C ARG A 165 8.06 -4.77 14.11
N LEU A 166 7.01 -4.47 14.86
CA LEU A 166 6.32 -5.48 15.67
C LEU A 166 5.76 -6.62 14.81
N LEU A 167 5.30 -6.32 13.60
CA LEU A 167 4.85 -7.35 12.64
C LEU A 167 5.96 -8.35 12.28
N LEU A 168 7.23 -7.95 12.40
CA LEU A 168 8.41 -8.79 12.20
C LEU A 168 8.98 -9.34 13.52
N LYS A 169 8.24 -9.23 14.63
CA LYS A 169 8.69 -9.53 16.00
C LYS A 169 9.99 -8.79 16.42
N GLN A 170 10.29 -7.66 15.77
CA GLN A 170 11.44 -6.79 16.05
C GLN A 170 11.10 -5.80 17.17
N ILE A 171 10.97 -6.32 18.40
CA ILE A 171 10.50 -5.57 19.57
C ILE A 171 11.46 -4.44 19.94
N ASP A 172 12.76 -4.70 19.96
CA ASP A 172 13.75 -3.71 20.39
C ASP A 172 13.82 -2.53 19.42
N GLU A 173 13.80 -2.80 18.11
CA GLU A 173 13.74 -1.73 17.11
C GLU A 173 12.43 -0.93 17.19
N ALA A 174 11.29 -1.58 17.46
CA ALA A 174 10.03 -0.88 17.66
C ALA A 174 10.09 0.06 18.88
N LYS A 175 10.69 -0.39 20.00
CA LYS A 175 10.90 0.43 21.20
C LYS A 175 11.82 1.61 20.93
N GLU A 176 12.94 1.41 20.23
CA GLU A 176 13.85 2.50 19.86
C GLU A 176 13.15 3.55 18.99
N ILE A 177 12.37 3.13 17.98
CA ILE A 177 11.58 4.06 17.15
C ILE A 177 10.60 4.86 18.00
N MET A 178 9.95 4.25 18.99
CA MET A 178 8.98 4.93 19.84
C MET A 178 9.60 5.95 20.80
N LYS A 179 10.88 5.83 21.15
CA LYS A 179 11.60 6.85 21.95
C LYS A 179 11.71 8.19 21.22
N GLU A 180 11.74 8.19 19.89
CA GLU A 180 11.77 9.40 19.05
C GLU A 180 10.46 10.20 19.07
N VAL A 181 9.37 9.63 19.61
CA VAL A 181 8.07 10.30 19.75
C VAL A 181 8.10 11.22 20.98
N ASN A 182 8.86 12.32 20.86
CA ASN A 182 9.32 13.20 21.93
C ASN A 182 8.31 14.20 22.53
N THR A 183 7.00 14.01 22.37
CA THR A 183 5.99 14.95 22.92
C THR A 183 4.79 14.25 23.52
N ASN A 184 4.43 14.64 24.74
CA ASN A 184 3.23 14.17 25.41
C ASN A 184 1.98 14.76 24.73
N GLY A 185 0.95 13.93 24.61
CA GLY A 185 -0.33 14.34 24.03
C GLY A 185 -1.26 13.15 23.88
N SER A 186 -2.57 13.38 23.96
CA SER A 186 -3.57 12.30 24.01
C SER A 186 -3.49 11.30 22.85
N ARG A 187 -3.02 11.70 21.66
CA ARG A 187 -2.77 10.77 20.54
C ARG A 187 -1.49 9.95 20.70
N VAL A 188 -0.42 10.56 21.22
CA VAL A 188 0.84 9.85 21.44
C VAL A 188 0.67 8.79 22.52
N GLU A 189 -0.11 9.07 23.56
CA GLU A 189 -0.45 8.08 24.58
C GLU A 189 -1.21 6.90 23.97
N LYS A 190 -2.10 7.12 22.99
CA LYS A 190 -2.73 6.04 22.25
C LYS A 190 -1.74 5.23 21.41
N TYR A 191 -0.79 5.88 20.74
CA TYR A 191 0.26 5.17 19.99
C TYR A 191 1.07 4.26 20.89
N LYS A 192 1.53 4.78 22.05
CA LYS A 192 2.29 4.02 23.05
C LYS A 192 1.46 2.88 23.63
N ALA A 193 0.20 3.13 23.98
CA ALA A 193 -0.69 2.10 24.50
C ALA A 193 -0.87 0.94 23.50
N ILE A 194 -1.09 1.24 22.21
CA ILE A 194 -1.21 0.21 21.17
C ILE A 194 0.11 -0.59 21.04
N VAL A 195 1.25 0.10 20.95
CA VAL A 195 2.56 -0.55 20.80
C VAL A 195 2.88 -1.43 22.01
N ASN A 196 2.68 -0.94 23.23
CA ASN A 196 2.98 -1.69 24.44
C ASN A 196 2.07 -2.92 24.57
N GLN A 197 0.77 -2.77 24.28
CA GLN A 197 -0.17 -3.89 24.31
C GLN A 197 0.21 -4.99 23.30
N ILE A 198 0.60 -4.60 22.08
CA ILE A 198 1.07 -5.55 21.07
C ILE A 198 2.37 -6.23 21.53
N ILE A 199 3.31 -5.50 22.14
CA ILE A 199 4.54 -6.10 22.68
C ILE A 199 4.23 -7.13 23.76
N GLU A 200 3.31 -6.83 24.69
CA GLU A 200 2.85 -7.77 25.70
C GLU A 200 2.30 -9.04 25.05
N TRP A 201 1.38 -8.91 24.09
CA TRP A 201 0.80 -10.05 23.38
C TRP A 201 1.83 -10.85 22.57
N ILE A 202 2.80 -10.20 21.92
CA ILE A 202 3.90 -10.92 21.25
C ILE A 202 4.71 -11.73 22.25
N ASN A 203 5.03 -11.18 23.43
CA ASN A 203 5.80 -11.90 24.46
C ASN A 203 5.04 -13.05 25.10
N GLU A 204 3.70 -12.95 25.12
CA GLU A 204 2.80 -14.00 25.62
C GLU A 204 2.43 -15.03 24.55
N ASP A 205 2.96 -14.89 23.32
CA ASP A 205 2.55 -15.66 22.13
C ASP A 205 1.02 -15.65 21.92
N LYS A 206 0.37 -14.53 22.29
CA LYS A 206 -1.06 -14.32 22.15
C LYS A 206 -1.39 -13.80 20.75
N GLU A 207 -2.49 -14.31 20.19
CA GLU A 207 -3.11 -13.76 18.98
C GLU A 207 -3.48 -12.27 19.18
N ILE A 208 -3.25 -11.46 18.13
CA ILE A 208 -3.46 -10.01 18.16
C ILE A 208 -4.67 -9.67 17.32
N LEU A 209 -5.81 -9.49 17.98
CA LEU A 209 -7.08 -9.12 17.35
C LEU A 209 -7.44 -7.66 17.66
N ILE A 210 -8.03 -6.95 16.69
CA ILE A 210 -8.51 -5.57 16.93
C ILE A 210 -9.57 -5.55 18.04
N SER A 211 -10.40 -6.60 18.14
CA SER A 211 -11.47 -6.74 19.16
C SER A 211 -10.96 -6.76 20.59
N ASP A 212 -9.69 -7.11 20.80
CA ASP A 212 -9.12 -7.32 22.13
C ASP A 212 -8.59 -6.03 22.76
N PHE A 213 -8.44 -4.96 21.97
CA PHE A 213 -8.07 -3.66 22.50
C PHE A 213 -9.22 -3.01 23.28
N PRO A 214 -8.94 -2.10 24.23
CA PRO A 214 -9.97 -1.27 24.86
C PRO A 214 -10.80 -0.47 23.83
N GLN A 215 -12.11 -0.28 24.06
CA GLN A 215 -13.03 0.35 23.08
C GLN A 215 -12.56 1.71 22.53
N ASN A 216 -11.92 2.53 23.37
CA ASN A 216 -11.39 3.84 22.97
C ASN A 216 -10.16 3.73 22.05
N ILE A 217 -9.42 2.62 22.11
CA ILE A 217 -8.31 2.25 21.24
C ILE A 217 -8.84 1.60 19.96
N GLN A 218 -9.84 0.71 20.04
CA GLN A 218 -10.50 0.16 18.84
C GLN A 218 -11.02 1.28 17.92
N LYS A 219 -11.78 2.24 18.47
CA LYS A 219 -12.26 3.41 17.72
C LYS A 219 -11.12 4.24 17.11
N PHE A 220 -9.96 4.24 17.75
CA PHE A 220 -8.78 4.89 17.21
C PHE A 220 -8.20 4.11 16.03
N ILE A 221 -7.97 2.81 16.19
CA ILE A 221 -7.46 1.90 15.15
C ILE A 221 -8.34 1.98 13.90
N LEU A 222 -9.66 1.85 14.07
CA LEU A 222 -10.63 1.84 12.98
C LEU A 222 -10.75 3.17 12.23
N ARG A 223 -10.20 4.27 12.77
CA ARG A 223 -10.17 5.57 12.10
C ARG A 223 -9.03 5.70 11.09
N TYR A 224 -8.00 4.86 11.19
CA TYR A 224 -6.80 4.95 10.38
C TYR A 224 -6.57 3.65 9.63
N ASP A 225 -6.82 3.67 8.32
CA ASP A 225 -6.74 2.49 7.47
C ASP A 225 -5.37 1.81 7.51
N GLU A 226 -4.27 2.58 7.60
CA GLU A 226 -2.92 2.02 7.70
C GLU A 226 -2.73 1.24 9.02
N VAL A 227 -3.30 1.74 10.12
CA VAL A 227 -3.18 1.12 11.44
C VAL A 227 -4.04 -0.14 11.50
N LYS A 228 -5.31 -0.03 11.08
CA LYS A 228 -6.24 -1.15 10.97
C LYS A 228 -5.61 -2.27 10.15
N TYR A 229 -5.03 -1.92 9.00
CA TYR A 229 -4.45 -2.90 8.10
C TYR A 229 -3.19 -3.56 8.69
N ILE A 230 -2.24 -2.81 9.25
CA ILE A 230 -1.05 -3.42 9.87
C ILE A 230 -1.45 -4.37 11.00
N ILE A 231 -2.46 -4.02 11.81
CA ILE A 231 -2.93 -4.91 12.89
C ILE A 231 -3.57 -6.17 12.31
N SER A 232 -4.40 -6.07 11.27
CA SER A 232 -4.99 -7.25 10.60
C SER A 232 -3.95 -8.19 9.98
N LEU A 233 -2.72 -7.72 9.73
CA LEU A 233 -1.65 -8.60 9.24
C LEU A 233 -1.10 -9.52 10.33
N PHE A 234 -1.26 -9.21 11.61
CA PHE A 234 -0.88 -10.16 12.67
C PHE A 234 -1.80 -11.39 12.68
N GLU A 235 -3.07 -11.20 12.38
CA GLU A 235 -4.09 -12.26 12.29
C GLU A 235 -3.69 -13.28 11.18
N ASN A 236 -3.25 -12.76 10.02
CA ASN A 236 -2.94 -13.57 8.84
C ASN A 236 -1.56 -14.27 8.87
N ILE A 237 -0.67 -13.97 9.83
CA ILE A 237 0.67 -14.59 9.92
C ILE A 237 0.64 -15.92 10.69
N HIS A 238 -0.44 -16.20 11.42
CA HIS A 238 -0.59 -17.42 12.22
C HIS A 238 -1.22 -18.60 11.46
N GLU A 239 -1.71 -18.39 10.25
CA GLU A 239 -2.34 -19.43 9.41
C GLU A 239 -1.41 -20.02 8.33
N SER A 240 -0.13 -19.62 8.29
CA SER A 240 0.86 -20.09 7.30
C SER A 240 2.00 -20.89 7.91
#